data_AF-A0A3R7SKJ0-F1
#
_entry.id   AF-A0A3R7SKJ0-F1
#
_cell.length_a   1.000
_cell.length_b   1.000
_cell.length_c   1.000
_cell.angle_alpha   90.00
_cell.angle_beta   90.00
_cell.angle_gamma   90.00
#
_symmetry.space_group_name_H-M   'P 1'
#
loop_
_entity.id
_entity.type
_entity.pdbx_description
1 polymer ?
#
loop_
_entity_poly.entity_id
_entity_poly.type
_entity_poly.pdbx_seq_one_letter_code
_entity_poly.pdbx_strand_id
1 'polypeptide(L)'
;MLISVNTSLVLIKKHLKEHCSLGCSFVPINAPSKPHKIDNFELRDDLTVREVEQTLSIMFNVEFKLLNADGYSIPGKYTLMQAKDDSFELEEDHNFNTKIQALKTISGSSSYSDIDWVRRVFSQTLRDAQTSDHFQQIEAMLETVLQDNDKFTQVDFDELYRSIQLKKVALGV
;
A
#
# COMPACT_ATOMS: atom_id res chain seq x y z
N MET A 1 22.62 13.91 -1.83
CA MET A 1 23.16 13.60 -3.18
C MET A 1 22.54 14.53 -4.21
N LEU A 2 23.32 15.13 -5.11
CA LEU A 2 22.76 15.90 -6.22
C LEU A 2 22.34 14.97 -7.36
N ILE A 3 21.07 15.03 -7.73
CA ILE A 3 20.45 14.26 -8.81
C ILE A 3 20.14 15.22 -9.96
N SER A 4 20.59 14.87 -11.15
CA SER A 4 20.26 15.56 -12.40
C SER A 4 19.48 14.64 -13.34
N VAL A 5 18.88 15.19 -14.38
CA VAL A 5 18.15 14.42 -15.43
C VAL A 5 18.97 13.30 -16.08
N ASN A 6 20.31 13.40 -16.07
CA ASN A 6 21.21 12.38 -16.62
C ASN A 6 21.65 11.33 -15.57
N THR A 7 21.22 11.48 -14.33
CA THR A 7 21.60 10.56 -13.25
C THR A 7 20.85 9.24 -13.41
N SER A 8 21.57 8.13 -13.45
CA SER A 8 20.94 6.81 -13.58
C SER A 8 20.09 6.46 -12.35
N LEU A 9 18.85 5.98 -12.58
CA LEU A 9 17.99 5.42 -11.54
C LEU A 9 18.67 4.28 -10.76
N VAL A 10 19.58 3.53 -11.39
CA VAL A 10 20.37 2.48 -10.72
C VAL A 10 21.32 3.09 -9.68
N LEU A 11 21.90 4.24 -9.98
CA LEU A 11 22.80 4.94 -9.08
C LEU A 11 22.03 5.57 -7.92
N ILE A 12 20.85 6.14 -8.20
CA ILE A 12 19.93 6.64 -7.16
C ILE A 12 19.51 5.51 -6.23
N LYS A 13 19.09 4.36 -6.78
CA LYS A 13 18.75 3.16 -6.01
C LYS A 13 19.90 2.69 -5.12
N LYS A 14 21.11 2.66 -5.66
CA LYS A 14 22.32 2.29 -4.90
C LYS A 14 22.56 3.27 -3.75
N HIS A 15 22.48 4.58 -4.01
CA HIS A 15 22.69 5.60 -2.99
C HIS A 15 21.66 5.52 -1.86
N LEU A 16 20.37 5.39 -2.18
CA LEU A 16 19.29 5.21 -1.20
C LEU A 16 19.53 3.97 -0.31
N LYS A 17 19.98 2.86 -0.92
CA LYS A 17 20.28 1.64 -0.17
C LYS A 17 21.49 1.79 0.75
N GLU A 18 22.57 2.41 0.27
CA GLU A 18 23.85 2.48 1.00
C GLU A 18 23.87 3.57 2.08
N HIS A 19 23.18 4.70 1.87
CA HIS A 19 23.25 5.86 2.77
C HIS A 19 21.98 6.06 3.61
N CYS A 20 20.82 5.67 3.05
CA CYS A 20 19.53 5.84 3.69
C CYS A 20 18.93 4.51 4.20
N SER A 21 19.57 3.36 3.94
CA SER A 21 19.01 2.03 4.23
C SER A 21 17.63 1.78 3.58
N LEU A 22 17.31 2.52 2.50
CA LEU A 22 16.00 2.46 1.84
C LEU A 22 16.07 1.65 0.54
N GLY A 23 15.02 0.87 0.30
CA GLY A 23 14.72 0.31 -1.01
C GLY A 23 13.99 1.31 -1.91
N CYS A 24 13.90 0.99 -3.20
CA CYS A 24 13.01 1.68 -4.12
C CYS A 24 12.59 0.79 -5.29
N SER A 25 11.43 1.13 -5.86
CA SER A 25 10.92 0.57 -7.12
C SER A 25 10.55 1.70 -8.07
N PHE A 26 10.71 1.46 -9.36
CA PHE A 26 10.29 2.41 -10.39
C PHE A 26 9.77 1.65 -11.61
N VAL A 27 8.65 2.13 -12.16
CA VAL A 27 8.02 1.57 -13.36
C VAL A 27 7.88 2.67 -14.41
N PRO A 28 8.30 2.46 -15.66
CA PRO A 28 8.13 3.45 -16.72
C PRO A 28 6.65 3.82 -16.93
N ILE A 29 6.37 5.12 -17.03
CA ILE A 29 5.03 5.59 -17.39
C ILE A 29 4.95 5.65 -18.92
N ASN A 30 4.08 4.84 -19.53
CA ASN A 30 3.87 4.77 -20.99
C ASN A 30 3.14 6.00 -21.58
N ALA A 31 3.12 7.13 -20.87
CA ALA A 31 2.48 8.36 -21.29
C ALA A 31 3.53 9.37 -21.75
N PRO A 32 3.20 10.24 -22.72
CA PRO A 32 4.10 11.32 -23.13
C PRO A 32 4.43 12.22 -21.94
N SER A 33 5.72 12.35 -21.64
CA SER A 33 6.22 13.22 -20.57
C SER A 33 5.85 14.67 -20.87
N LYS A 34 5.21 15.37 -19.93
CA LYS A 34 5.10 16.83 -20.03
C LYS A 34 6.51 17.44 -19.87
N PRO A 35 6.81 18.57 -20.51
CA PRO A 35 8.09 19.24 -20.28
C PRO A 35 8.19 19.64 -18.79
N HIS A 36 9.18 19.10 -18.10
CA HIS A 36 9.42 19.34 -16.67
C HIS A 36 10.62 20.28 -16.51
N LYS A 37 10.53 21.23 -15.57
CA LYS A 37 11.54 22.27 -15.33
C LYS A 37 12.53 21.93 -14.20
N ILE A 38 12.59 20.67 -13.78
CA ILE A 38 13.45 20.26 -12.67
C ILE A 38 14.72 19.66 -13.25
N ASP A 39 15.75 20.50 -13.38
CA ASP A 39 17.04 20.08 -13.95
C ASP A 39 17.90 19.34 -12.92
N ASN A 40 17.80 19.78 -11.66
CA ASN A 40 18.56 19.25 -10.54
C ASN A 40 17.70 19.16 -9.27
N PHE A 41 17.97 18.15 -8.46
CA PHE A 41 17.31 17.89 -7.19
C PHE A 41 18.33 17.38 -6.20
N GLU A 42 18.43 18.04 -5.05
CA GLU A 42 19.31 17.59 -3.99
C GLU A 42 18.52 16.68 -3.04
N LEU A 43 18.90 15.40 -3.00
CA LEU A 43 18.40 14.45 -2.03
C LEU A 43 18.99 14.79 -0.65
N ARG A 44 18.12 15.23 0.27
CA ARG A 44 18.43 15.63 1.64
C ARG A 44 17.55 14.85 2.63
N ASP A 45 18.07 14.60 3.82
CA ASP A 45 17.43 13.73 4.83
C ASP A 45 16.14 14.31 5.42
N ASP A 46 15.95 15.64 5.33
CA ASP A 46 14.79 16.39 5.79
C ASP A 46 13.59 16.33 4.81
N LEU A 47 13.81 15.85 3.59
CA LEU A 47 12.75 15.72 2.60
C LEU A 47 11.78 14.60 2.98
N THR A 48 10.49 14.82 2.73
CA THR A 48 9.49 13.78 2.91
C THR A 48 9.56 12.73 1.81
N VAL A 49 9.16 11.49 2.14
CA VAL A 49 9.02 10.40 1.18
C VAL A 49 8.18 10.82 -0.02
N ARG A 50 7.04 11.51 0.22
CA ARG A 50 6.17 11.98 -0.86
C ARG A 50 6.88 12.97 -1.78
N GLU A 51 7.63 13.92 -1.24
CA GLU A 51 8.36 14.91 -2.06
C GLU A 51 9.41 14.23 -2.94
N VAL A 52 10.14 13.27 -2.39
CA VAL A 52 11.16 12.51 -3.13
C VAL A 52 10.51 11.67 -4.22
N GLU A 53 9.47 10.90 -3.90
CA GLU A 53 8.74 10.07 -4.86
C GLU A 53 8.15 10.91 -6.00
N GLN A 54 7.49 12.03 -5.69
CA GLN A 54 6.90 12.91 -6.70
C GLN A 54 7.98 13.53 -7.58
N THR A 55 9.06 14.04 -6.98
CA THR A 55 10.13 14.72 -7.73
C THR A 55 10.85 13.75 -8.67
N LEU A 56 11.22 12.57 -8.18
CA LEU A 56 11.89 11.56 -9.01
C LEU A 56 10.96 10.96 -10.06
N SER A 57 9.67 10.77 -9.74
CA SER A 57 8.67 10.33 -10.71
C SER A 57 8.57 11.31 -11.89
N ILE A 58 8.56 12.61 -11.59
CA ILE A 58 8.51 13.69 -12.58
C ILE A 58 9.81 13.77 -13.39
N MET A 59 10.97 13.75 -12.73
CA MET A 59 12.27 13.87 -13.39
C MET A 59 12.53 12.75 -14.41
N PHE A 60 12.15 11.52 -14.06
CA PHE A 60 12.49 10.33 -14.84
C PHE A 60 11.31 9.75 -15.62
N ASN A 61 10.13 10.36 -15.54
CA ASN A 61 8.88 9.87 -16.14
C ASN A 61 8.60 8.40 -15.77
N VAL A 62 8.69 8.11 -14.47
CA VAL A 62 8.45 6.78 -13.88
C VAL A 62 7.49 6.91 -12.70
N GLU A 63 6.79 5.84 -12.33
CA GLU A 63 6.15 5.73 -11.02
C GLU A 63 7.20 5.29 -10.01
N PHE A 64 7.78 6.24 -9.28
CA PHE A 64 8.82 5.99 -8.28
C PHE A 64 8.19 5.76 -6.90
N LYS A 65 8.60 4.70 -6.20
CA LYS A 65 8.22 4.44 -4.80
C LYS A 65 9.42 4.11 -3.94
N LEU A 66 9.44 4.68 -2.74
CA LEU A 66 10.40 4.35 -1.68
C LEU A 66 9.86 3.21 -0.84
N LEU A 67 10.76 2.29 -0.52
CA LEU A 67 10.47 1.09 0.25
C LEU A 67 11.41 1.04 1.45
N ASN A 68 10.96 0.47 2.55
CA ASN A 68 11.82 0.22 3.70
C ASN A 68 12.74 -0.98 3.45
N ALA A 69 13.57 -1.35 4.44
CA ALA A 69 14.51 -2.47 4.32
C ALA A 69 13.82 -3.80 3.99
N ASP A 70 12.60 -3.99 4.47
CA ASP A 70 11.76 -5.18 4.23
C ASP A 70 10.95 -5.12 2.93
N GLY A 71 11.00 -4.00 2.21
CA GLY A 71 10.31 -3.83 0.93
C GLY A 71 8.88 -3.29 1.02
N TYR A 72 8.44 -2.80 2.19
CA TYR A 72 7.13 -2.15 2.37
C TYR A 72 7.18 -0.68 1.98
N SER A 73 6.08 -0.18 1.40
CA SER A 73 5.93 1.25 1.06
C SER A 73 5.95 2.11 2.32
N ILE A 74 6.73 3.18 2.28
CA ILE A 74 6.86 4.10 3.41
C ILE A 74 5.79 5.18 3.31
N PRO A 75 5.08 5.53 4.40
CA PRO A 75 4.06 6.58 4.33
C PRO A 75 4.67 7.94 3.94
N GLY A 76 4.05 8.61 2.97
CA GLY A 76 4.59 9.83 2.36
C GLY A 76 4.83 11.03 3.29
N LYS A 77 4.32 10.99 4.53
CA LYS A 77 4.48 12.05 5.54
C LYS A 77 5.83 12.01 6.28
N TYR A 78 6.52 10.87 6.27
CA TYR A 78 7.79 10.71 6.97
C TYR A 78 8.94 11.30 6.17
N THR A 79 9.93 11.85 6.87
CA THR A 79 11.20 12.28 6.26
C THR A 79 12.08 11.09 5.92
N LEU A 80 13.06 11.27 5.03
CA LEU A 80 14.05 10.22 4.72
C LEU A 80 14.83 9.81 5.97
N MET A 81 15.10 10.74 6.89
CA MET A 81 15.73 10.44 8.19
C MET A 81 14.86 9.50 9.03
N GLN A 82 13.56 9.78 9.15
CA GLN A 82 12.62 8.93 9.91
C GLN A 82 12.44 7.57 9.25
N ALA A 83 12.42 7.55 7.92
CA ALA A 83 12.32 6.35 7.10
C ALA A 83 13.54 5.44 7.25
N LYS A 84 14.74 6.00 7.40
CA LYS A 84 15.99 5.25 7.55
C LYS A 84 16.03 4.42 8.83
N ASP A 85 15.52 4.95 9.93
CA ASP A 85 15.60 4.30 11.23
C ASP A 85 14.50 3.23 11.42
N ASP A 86 13.70 2.95 10.38
CA ASP A 86 12.43 2.20 10.46
C ASP A 86 11.55 2.67 11.64
N SER A 87 11.78 3.92 12.07
CA SER A 87 11.20 4.55 13.26
C SER A 87 9.77 5.03 13.03
N PHE A 88 9.22 4.76 11.85
CA PHE A 88 7.81 4.96 11.62
C PHE A 88 7.09 3.79 12.27
N GLU A 89 6.37 4.08 13.36
CA GLU A 89 5.30 3.21 13.82
C GLU A 89 4.39 2.96 12.61
N LEU A 90 4.51 1.77 12.00
CA LEU A 90 3.39 1.22 11.27
C LEU A 90 2.27 1.19 12.32
N GLU A 91 1.19 1.92 12.07
CA GLU A 91 -0.02 1.79 12.89
C GLU A 91 -0.24 0.29 13.13
N GLU A 92 -0.55 -0.13 14.36
CA GLU A 92 -0.72 -1.56 14.69
C GLU A 92 -1.66 -2.27 13.68
N ASP A 93 -2.56 -1.49 13.08
CA ASP A 93 -3.56 -1.92 12.13
C ASP A 93 -3.18 -1.67 10.65
N HIS A 94 -1.94 -1.29 10.32
CA HIS A 94 -1.54 -0.94 8.94
C HIS A 94 -1.80 -2.09 7.95
N ASN A 95 -1.48 -3.32 8.35
CA ASN A 95 -1.74 -4.52 7.53
C ASN A 95 -3.24 -4.78 7.36
N PHE A 96 -4.01 -4.61 8.44
CA PHE A 96 -5.46 -4.73 8.42
C PHE A 96 -6.09 -3.67 7.49
N ASN A 97 -5.71 -2.41 7.67
CA ASN A 97 -6.17 -1.27 6.89
C ASN A 97 -5.83 -1.41 5.40
N THR A 98 -4.64 -1.89 5.07
CA THR A 98 -4.23 -2.15 3.69
C THR A 98 -5.13 -3.20 3.03
N LYS A 99 -5.48 -4.27 3.74
CA LYS A 99 -6.40 -5.31 3.23
C LYS A 99 -7.84 -4.81 3.11
N ILE A 100 -8.30 -3.96 4.03
CA ILE A 100 -9.61 -3.28 3.91
C ILE A 100 -9.66 -2.39 2.66
N GLN A 101 -8.59 -1.65 2.35
CA GLN A 101 -8.53 -0.85 1.12
C GLN A 101 -8.51 -1.71 -0.15
N ALA A 102 -7.84 -2.86 -0.11
CA ALA A 102 -7.91 -3.83 -1.20
C ALA A 102 -9.35 -4.31 -1.42
N LEU A 103 -10.09 -4.65 -0.35
CA LEU A 103 -11.50 -5.05 -0.42
C LEU A 103 -12.40 -3.95 -1.00
N LYS A 104 -12.19 -2.68 -0.62
CA LYS A 104 -12.93 -1.52 -1.18
C LYS A 104 -12.69 -1.34 -2.69
N THR A 105 -11.47 -1.59 -3.14
CA THR A 105 -11.10 -1.43 -4.56
C THR A 105 -11.80 -2.48 -5.42
N ILE A 106 -12.09 -3.65 -4.86
CA ILE A 106 -12.57 -4.81 -5.61
C ILE A 106 -14.08 -5.00 -5.48
N SER A 107 -14.70 -4.47 -4.42
CA SER A 107 -16.15 -4.56 -4.20
C SER A 107 -16.92 -3.97 -5.37
N GLY A 108 -16.50 -2.81 -5.88
CA GLY A 108 -17.15 -2.12 -7.00
C GLY A 108 -16.64 -2.51 -8.41
N SER A 109 -15.75 -3.51 -8.52
CA SER A 109 -15.17 -3.88 -9.81
C SER A 109 -15.82 -5.17 -10.34
N SER A 110 -16.70 -5.00 -11.33
CA SER A 110 -17.30 -6.09 -12.11
C SER A 110 -16.29 -6.89 -12.95
N SER A 111 -15.03 -6.44 -13.00
CA SER A 111 -13.94 -7.10 -13.74
C SER A 111 -13.27 -8.23 -12.94
N TYR A 112 -13.44 -8.27 -11.60
CA TYR A 112 -12.92 -9.38 -10.80
C TYR A 112 -13.88 -10.55 -10.87
N SER A 113 -13.54 -11.49 -11.75
CA SER A 113 -14.23 -12.77 -11.92
C SER A 113 -13.87 -13.81 -10.85
N ASP A 114 -12.88 -13.51 -10.02
CA ASP A 114 -12.29 -14.46 -9.07
C ASP A 114 -12.82 -14.24 -7.65
N ILE A 115 -13.94 -14.89 -7.35
CA ILE A 115 -14.52 -14.93 -6.00
C ILE A 115 -13.58 -15.60 -5.00
N ASP A 116 -12.72 -16.53 -5.44
CA ASP A 116 -11.73 -17.15 -4.55
C ASP A 116 -10.70 -16.13 -4.09
N TRP A 117 -10.35 -15.17 -4.93
CA TRP A 117 -9.48 -14.07 -4.53
C TRP A 117 -10.15 -13.15 -3.52
N VAL A 118 -11.43 -12.78 -3.71
CA VAL A 118 -12.22 -12.01 -2.72
C VAL A 118 -12.25 -12.73 -1.37
N ARG A 119 -12.62 -14.02 -1.37
CA ARG A 119 -12.64 -14.88 -0.17
C ARG A 119 -11.27 -14.96 0.51
N ARG A 120 -10.19 -15.02 -0.27
CA ARG A 120 -8.80 -15.07 0.24
C ARG A 120 -8.43 -13.77 0.95
N VAL A 121 -8.79 -12.62 0.38
CA VAL A 121 -8.53 -11.31 1.01
C VAL A 121 -9.34 -11.22 2.31
N PHE A 122 -10.64 -11.56 2.32
CA PHE A 122 -11.43 -11.59 3.57
C PHE A 122 -10.81 -12.48 4.63
N SER A 123 -10.37 -13.68 4.26
CA SER A 123 -9.71 -14.61 5.19
C SER A 123 -8.40 -14.05 5.74
N GLN A 124 -7.64 -13.32 4.92
CA GLN A 124 -6.42 -12.63 5.33
C GLN A 124 -6.70 -11.44 6.25
N THR A 125 -7.73 -10.65 5.98
CA THR A 125 -8.16 -9.53 6.82
C THR A 125 -8.67 -10.03 8.16
N LEU A 126 -9.48 -11.10 8.14
CA LEU A 126 -10.00 -11.73 9.35
C LEU A 126 -8.87 -12.26 10.22
N ARG A 127 -7.78 -12.80 9.67
CA ARG A 127 -6.61 -13.24 10.46
C ARG A 127 -5.96 -12.10 11.25
N ASP A 128 -5.93 -10.90 10.68
CA ASP A 128 -5.34 -9.72 11.30
C ASP A 128 -6.30 -8.99 12.26
N ALA A 129 -7.60 -9.32 12.23
CA ALA A 129 -8.59 -8.70 13.11
C ALA A 129 -8.35 -9.03 14.60
N GLN A 130 -8.25 -8.03 15.46
CA GLN A 130 -8.03 -8.20 16.91
C GLN A 130 -9.05 -7.43 17.76
N THR A 131 -9.64 -6.36 17.21
CA THR A 131 -10.52 -5.44 17.93
C THR A 131 -11.95 -5.51 17.43
N SER A 132 -12.91 -5.03 18.24
CA SER A 132 -14.32 -4.97 17.84
C SER A 132 -14.51 -4.11 16.59
N ASP A 133 -13.74 -3.03 16.48
CA ASP A 133 -13.71 -2.16 15.31
C ASP A 133 -13.25 -2.89 14.05
N HIS A 134 -12.20 -3.73 14.13
CA HIS A 134 -11.78 -4.57 12.98
C HIS A 134 -12.92 -5.46 12.50
N PHE A 135 -13.65 -6.08 13.42
CA PHE A 135 -14.77 -6.94 13.06
C PHE A 135 -15.91 -6.15 12.41
N GLN A 136 -16.25 -4.98 12.94
CA GLN A 136 -17.27 -4.10 12.35
C GLN A 136 -16.88 -3.66 10.92
N GLN A 137 -15.61 -3.29 10.70
CA GLN A 137 -15.11 -2.93 9.38
C GLN A 137 -15.17 -4.10 8.39
N ILE A 138 -14.82 -5.32 8.82
CA ILE A 138 -14.95 -6.52 7.98
C ILE A 138 -16.41 -6.80 7.64
N GLU A 139 -17.32 -6.75 8.64
CA GLU A 139 -18.76 -7.00 8.45
C GLU A 139 -19.37 -6.00 7.45
N ALA A 140 -19.08 -4.70 7.59
CA ALA A 140 -19.54 -3.68 6.65
C ALA A 140 -18.99 -3.90 5.23
N MET A 141 -17.74 -4.34 5.10
CA MET A 141 -17.15 -4.67 3.81
C MET A 141 -17.78 -5.90 3.18
N LEU A 142 -18.12 -6.90 3.98
CA LEU A 142 -18.81 -8.12 3.53
C LEU A 142 -20.19 -7.79 2.95
N GLU A 143 -20.94 -6.89 3.61
CA GLU A 143 -22.22 -6.39 3.10
C GLU A 143 -22.06 -5.60 1.80
N THR A 144 -21.06 -4.73 1.73
CA THR A 144 -20.77 -3.93 0.53
C THR A 144 -20.46 -4.83 -0.67
N VAL A 145 -19.63 -5.86 -0.49
CA VAL A 145 -19.30 -6.81 -1.56
C VAL A 145 -20.52 -7.61 -2.01
N LEU A 146 -21.40 -8.02 -1.09
CA LEU A 146 -22.65 -8.71 -1.45
C LEU A 146 -23.60 -7.81 -2.26
N GLN A 147 -23.60 -6.50 -2.01
CA GLN A 147 -24.44 -5.55 -2.75
C GLN A 147 -23.87 -5.20 -4.13
N ASP A 148 -22.55 -5.02 -4.22
CA ASP A 148 -21.90 -4.44 -5.40
C ASP A 148 -21.33 -5.48 -6.38
N ASN A 149 -21.12 -6.73 -5.93
CA ASN A 149 -20.51 -7.78 -6.74
C ASN A 149 -21.50 -8.92 -7.03
N ASP A 150 -22.08 -8.91 -8.23
CA ASP A 150 -23.08 -9.90 -8.69
C ASP A 150 -22.62 -11.37 -8.61
N LYS A 151 -21.31 -11.63 -8.56
CA LYS A 151 -20.75 -12.98 -8.47
C LYS A 151 -20.58 -13.46 -7.02
N PHE A 152 -20.64 -12.54 -6.05
CA PHE A 152 -20.54 -12.86 -4.64
C PHE A 152 -21.94 -13.20 -4.13
N THR A 153 -22.15 -14.46 -3.76
CA THR A 153 -23.49 -14.97 -3.43
C THR A 153 -23.74 -14.93 -1.91
N GLN A 154 -25.01 -15.14 -1.54
CA GLN A 154 -25.38 -15.30 -0.13
C GLN A 154 -24.62 -16.46 0.55
N VAL A 155 -24.28 -17.52 -0.20
CA VAL A 155 -23.53 -18.65 0.35
C VAL A 155 -22.10 -18.23 0.73
N ASP A 156 -21.46 -17.41 -0.11
CA ASP A 156 -20.13 -16.83 0.18
C ASP A 156 -20.19 -15.94 1.43
N PHE A 157 -21.24 -15.13 1.52
CA PHE A 157 -21.49 -14.25 2.66
C PHE A 157 -21.62 -15.07 3.95
N ASP A 158 -22.50 -16.07 3.97
CA ASP A 158 -22.82 -16.85 5.18
C ASP A 158 -21.58 -17.60 5.70
N GLU A 159 -20.75 -18.14 4.80
CA GLU A 159 -19.51 -18.84 5.15
C GLU A 159 -18.48 -17.92 5.81
N LEU A 160 -18.27 -16.72 5.24
CA LEU A 160 -17.36 -15.72 5.80
C LEU A 160 -17.92 -15.11 7.09
N TYR A 161 -19.21 -14.83 7.14
CA TYR A 161 -19.87 -14.32 8.35
C TYR A 161 -19.75 -15.29 9.51
N ARG A 162 -19.96 -16.60 9.27
CA ARG A 162 -19.73 -17.63 10.28
C ARG A 162 -18.29 -17.63 10.79
N SER A 163 -17.31 -17.46 9.90
CA SER A 163 -15.89 -17.40 10.26
C SER A 163 -15.58 -16.18 11.13
N ILE A 164 -16.20 -15.02 10.84
CA ILE A 164 -16.11 -13.82 11.65
C ILE A 164 -16.65 -14.08 13.06
N GLN A 165 -17.86 -14.63 13.19
CA GLN A 165 -18.47 -14.90 14.50
C GLN A 165 -17.63 -15.89 15.33
N LEU A 166 -17.10 -16.95 14.70
CA LEU A 166 -16.23 -17.90 15.38
C LEU A 166 -14.96 -17.22 15.94
N LYS A 167 -14.37 -16.29 15.18
CA LYS A 167 -13.19 -15.56 15.66
C LYS A 167 -13.53 -14.57 16.77
N LYS A 168 -14.64 -13.84 16.67
CA LYS A 168 -15.14 -12.94 17.72
C LYS A 168 -15.29 -13.67 19.06
N VAL A 169 -15.95 -14.83 19.04
CA VAL A 169 -16.08 -15.71 20.21
C VAL A 169 -14.71 -16.15 20.75
N ALA A 170 -13.78 -16.55 19.87
CA ALA A 170 -12.46 -17.00 20.28
C ALA A 170 -11.60 -15.89 20.94
N LEU A 171 -11.78 -14.63 20.53
CA LEU A 171 -11.09 -13.48 21.11
C LEU A 171 -11.87 -12.81 22.26
N GLY A 172 -13.12 -13.20 22.49
CA GLY A 172 -13.99 -12.60 23.51
C GLY A 172 -14.43 -11.18 23.18
N VAL A 173 -14.60 -10.88 21.87
CA VAL A 173 -14.88 -9.55 21.31
C VAL A 173 -16.27 -9.49 20.69
#